data_AF-A0A534ZKY3-F1
#
_entry.id   AF-A0A534ZKY3-F1
#
_cell.length_a   1.000
_cell.length_b   1.000
_cell.length_c   1.000
_cell.angle_alpha   90.00
_cell.angle_beta   90.00
_cell.angle_gamma   90.00
#
_symmetry.space_group_name_H-M   'P 1'
#
loop_
_entity.id
_entity.type
_entity.pdbx_description
1 polymer ?
#
loop_
_entity_poly.entity_id
_entity_poly.type
_entity_poly.pdbx_seq_one_letter_code
_entity_poly.pdbx_strand_id
1 'polypeptide(L)'
;MLARVYPRASADPNLKYHYDARTGAFSLSATGRAGDAPTLIYLPAEVTSQATSAGGVHTIVSVSPEGGRLVTATPSGGAFSVSIAPSKLALKGC
;
A
#
# COMPACT_ATOMS: atom_id res chain seq x y z
N MET A 1 6.43 -7.55 17.50
CA MET A 1 5.24 -7.28 16.65
C MET A 1 5.72 -7.26 15.20
N LEU A 2 5.12 -8.04 14.29
CA LEU A 2 5.57 -8.10 12.89
C LEU A 2 5.10 -6.84 12.16
N ALA A 3 6.03 -6.05 11.62
CA ALA A 3 5.77 -4.91 10.76
C ALA A 3 5.16 -5.40 9.43
N ARG A 4 3.86 -5.17 9.21
CA ARG A 4 3.12 -5.60 8.01
C ARG A 4 2.68 -4.40 7.19
N VAL A 5 2.60 -4.58 5.87
CA VAL A 5 1.95 -3.63 4.97
C VAL A 5 0.43 -3.81 5.08
N TYR A 6 -0.31 -2.72 5.24
CA TYR A 6 -1.77 -2.78 5.31
C TYR A 6 -2.45 -1.49 4.80
N PRO A 7 -3.68 -1.59 4.26
CA PRO A 7 -4.50 -0.43 3.97
C PRO A 7 -4.97 0.22 5.27
N ARG A 8 -4.69 1.50 5.44
CA ARG A 8 -5.08 2.31 6.60
C ARG A 8 -6.43 3.00 6.38
N ALA A 9 -6.76 3.35 5.14
CA ALA A 9 -8.04 3.94 4.76
C ALA A 9 -8.33 3.67 3.29
N SER A 10 -9.61 3.55 2.91
CA SER A 10 -10.06 3.52 1.51
C SER A 10 -11.51 3.97 1.40
N ALA A 11 -11.86 4.56 0.26
CA ALA A 11 -13.25 4.87 -0.10
C ALA A 11 -13.99 3.68 -0.72
N ASP A 12 -13.28 2.62 -1.14
CA ASP A 12 -13.89 1.44 -1.75
C ASP A 12 -14.33 0.43 -0.68
N PRO A 13 -15.65 0.18 -0.50
CA PRO A 13 -16.14 -0.81 0.45
C PRO A 13 -15.84 -2.26 0.05
N ASN A 14 -15.49 -2.50 -1.22
CA ASN A 14 -15.18 -3.83 -1.76
C ASN A 14 -13.69 -4.04 -2.01
N LEU A 15 -12.84 -3.18 -1.44
CA LEU A 15 -11.39 -3.29 -1.55
C LEU A 15 -10.92 -4.69 -1.14
N LYS A 16 -10.09 -5.29 -1.98
CA LYS A 16 -9.41 -6.56 -1.69
C LYS A 16 -7.93 -6.30 -1.55
N TYR A 17 -7.31 -6.89 -0.53
CA TYR A 17 -5.88 -6.86 -0.37
C TYR A 17 -5.37 -8.23 0.09
N HIS A 18 -4.12 -8.51 -0.25
CA HIS A 18 -3.41 -9.70 0.17
C HIS A 18 -2.01 -9.31 0.60
N TYR A 19 -1.60 -9.81 1.77
CA TYR A 19 -0.25 -9.70 2.29
C TYR A 19 0.33 -11.09 2.46
N ASP A 20 1.45 -11.36 1.80
CA ASP A 20 2.21 -12.59 1.94
C ASP A 20 3.25 -12.41 3.06
N ALA A 21 3.00 -13.05 4.21
CA ALA A 21 3.90 -12.99 5.36
C ALA A 21 5.25 -13.70 5.14
N ARG A 22 5.37 -14.58 4.14
CA ARG A 22 6.62 -15.28 3.82
C ARG A 22 7.58 -14.39 3.03
N THR A 23 7.03 -13.57 2.13
CA THR A 23 7.84 -12.77 1.19
C THR A 23 7.77 -11.26 1.47
N GLY A 24 6.83 -10.81 2.31
CA GLY A 24 6.52 -9.41 2.53
C GLY A 24 5.81 -8.74 1.34
N ALA A 25 5.42 -9.51 0.32
CA ALA A 25 4.70 -8.98 -0.83
C ALA A 25 3.31 -8.51 -0.43
N PHE A 26 2.87 -7.42 -1.05
CA PHE A 26 1.54 -6.88 -0.84
C PHE A 26 0.89 -6.59 -2.19
N SER A 27 -0.38 -6.92 -2.31
CA SER A 27 -1.22 -6.56 -3.44
C SER A 27 -2.56 -6.03 -2.94
N LEU A 28 -3.06 -5.01 -3.60
CA LEU A 28 -4.34 -4.38 -3.33
C LEU A 28 -5.02 -4.08 -4.66
N SER A 29 -6.31 -4.40 -4.72
CA SER A 29 -7.18 -4.10 -5.85
C SER A 29 -8.42 -3.39 -5.33
N ALA A 30 -8.75 -2.27 -5.96
CA ALA A 30 -9.88 -1.45 -5.60
C ALA A 30 -10.45 -0.75 -6.83
N THR A 31 -11.61 -0.14 -6.65
CA THR A 31 -12.34 0.63 -7.65
C THR A 31 -12.70 1.97 -7.05
N GLY A 32 -12.49 3.05 -7.81
CA GLY A 32 -12.81 4.39 -7.35
C GLY A 32 -13.16 5.32 -8.50
N ARG A 33 -13.80 6.43 -8.18
CA ARG A 33 -14.12 7.52 -9.09
C ARG A 33 -13.17 8.67 -8.86
N ALA A 34 -12.96 9.47 -9.91
CA ALA A 34 -12.22 10.72 -9.76
C ALA A 34 -12.94 11.61 -8.72
N GLY A 35 -12.19 12.08 -7.72
CA GLY A 35 -12.71 12.87 -6.61
C GLY A 35 -13.07 12.07 -5.35
N ASP A 36 -13.02 10.73 -5.39
CA ASP A 36 -13.17 9.91 -4.19
C ASP A 36 -11.99 10.12 -3.21
N ALA A 37 -12.24 9.84 -1.93
CA ALA A 37 -11.20 9.92 -0.92
C ALA A 37 -10.04 8.94 -1.24
N PRO A 38 -8.78 9.35 -1.02
CA PRO A 38 -7.63 8.53 -1.38
C PRO A 38 -7.54 7.28 -0.51
N THR A 39 -7.03 6.20 -1.10
CA THR A 39 -6.65 5.00 -0.38
C THR A 39 -5.26 5.18 0.22
N LEU A 40 -5.14 4.99 1.53
CA LEU A 40 -3.88 5.10 2.27
C LEU A 40 -3.36 3.72 2.59
N ILE A 41 -2.09 3.45 2.27
CA ILE A 41 -1.43 2.16 2.54
C ILE A 41 -0.17 2.44 3.34
N TYR A 42 -0.08 1.84 4.52
CA TYR A 42 1.10 1.99 5.38
C TYR A 42 2.13 0.93 5.05
N LEU A 43 3.37 1.37 4.83
CA LEU A 43 4.54 0.54 4.58
C LEU A 43 5.50 0.73 5.77
N PRO A 44 5.81 -0.32 6.53
CA PRO A 44 6.82 -0.26 7.57
C PRO A 44 8.21 0.10 7.01
N ALA A 45 9.08 0.64 7.87
CA ALA A 45 10.44 1.03 7.50
C ALA A 45 11.30 -0.17 7.02
N GLU A 46 10.97 -1.37 7.49
CA GLU A 46 11.63 -2.62 7.15
C GLU A 46 11.35 -3.07 5.72
N VAL A 47 10.26 -2.58 5.12
CA VAL A 47 9.95 -2.80 3.70
C VAL A 47 10.70 -1.75 2.92
N THR A 48 11.67 -2.16 2.10
CA THR A 48 12.48 -1.25 1.26
C THR A 48 11.99 -1.22 -0.19
N SER A 49 11.27 -2.25 -0.63
CA SER A 49 10.64 -2.33 -1.95
C SER A 49 9.79 -1.10 -2.30
N GLN A 50 9.76 -0.75 -3.58
CA GLN A 50 8.93 0.35 -4.08
C GLN A 50 7.48 -0.11 -4.25
N ALA A 51 6.54 0.83 -4.06
CA ALA A 51 5.16 0.64 -4.43
C ALA A 51 5.00 0.92 -5.92
N THR A 52 4.27 0.04 -6.59
CA THR A 52 3.88 0.15 -8.00
C THR A 52 2.37 0.25 -8.06
N SER A 53 1.85 0.97 -9.05
CA SER A 53 0.41 1.15 -9.24
C SER A 53 0.04 0.98 -10.71
N ALA A 54 -1.19 0.54 -10.94
CA ALA A 54 -1.74 0.35 -12.28
C ALA A 54 -3.24 0.68 -12.30
N GLY A 55 -3.75 1.02 -13.49
CA GLY A 55 -5.14 1.40 -13.69
C GLY A 55 -5.42 2.87 -13.41
N GLY A 56 -6.65 3.19 -13.03
CA GLY A 56 -7.12 4.56 -12.82
C GLY A 56 -6.73 5.14 -11.46
N VAL A 57 -5.45 5.32 -11.20
CA VAL A 57 -4.94 5.84 -9.92
C VAL A 57 -3.66 6.67 -10.08
N HIS A 58 -3.54 7.71 -9.27
CA HIS A 58 -2.28 8.42 -9.04
C HIS A 58 -1.76 8.08 -7.65
N THR A 59 -0.49 7.68 -7.58
CA THR A 59 0.14 7.31 -6.31
C THR A 59 1.26 8.25 -5.93
N ILE A 60 1.25 8.72 -4.69
CA ILE A 60 2.33 9.48 -4.07
C ILE A 60 2.83 8.69 -2.87
N VAL A 61 4.16 8.64 -2.69
CA VAL A 61 4.78 8.00 -1.53
C VAL A 61 5.42 9.07 -0.67
N SER A 62 5.03 9.16 0.60
CA SER A 62 5.61 10.06 1.59
C SER A 62 6.24 9.27 2.73
N VAL A 63 7.17 9.91 3.45
CA VAL A 63 7.75 9.35 4.67
C VAL A 63 6.83 9.69 5.84
N SER A 64 6.49 8.67 6.63
CA SER A 64 5.70 8.83 7.86
C SER A 64 6.59 9.31 9.01
N PRO A 65 6.10 10.12 9.97
CA PRO A 65 6.87 10.57 11.14
C PRO A 65 7.44 9.43 12.00
N GLU A 66 6.80 8.27 11.93
CA GLU A 66 7.13 7.02 12.61
C GLU A 66 8.15 6.16 11.83
N GLY A 67 8.81 6.74 10.82
CA GLY A 67 9.90 6.12 10.07
C GLY A 67 9.48 5.19 8.93
N GLY A 68 8.20 4.84 8.85
CA GLY A 68 7.60 4.11 7.72
C GLY A 68 7.38 5.00 6.50
N ARG A 69 6.76 4.45 5.46
CA ARG A 69 6.28 5.16 4.28
C ARG A 69 4.76 5.05 4.19
N LEU A 70 4.11 6.10 3.71
CA LEU A 70 2.68 6.12 3.44
C LEU A 70 2.48 6.27 1.94
N VAL A 71 1.77 5.32 1.34
CA VAL A 71 1.35 5.39 -0.06
C VAL A 71 -0.06 5.96 -0.08
N THR A 72 -0.20 7.11 -0.74
CA THR A 72 -1.48 7.76 -0.99
C THR A 72 -1.88 7.47 -2.44
N ALA A 73 -2.93 6.69 -2.61
CA ALA A 73 -3.48 6.29 -3.89
C ALA A 73 -4.79 7.05 -4.16
N THR A 74 -4.71 8.08 -5.00
CA THR A 74 -5.87 8.91 -5.40
C THR A 74 -6.48 8.34 -6.68
N PRO A 75 -7.74 7.85 -6.64
CA PRO A 75 -8.39 7.31 -7.84
C PRO A 75 -8.60 8.41 -8.88
N SER A 76 -8.29 8.11 -10.15
CA SER A 76 -8.64 8.95 -11.31
C SER A 76 -9.85 8.41 -12.08
N GLY A 77 -10.30 7.20 -11.76
CA GLY A 77 -11.53 6.59 -12.29
C GLY A 77 -11.36 5.14 -12.74
N GLY A 78 -12.25 4.26 -12.30
CA GLY A 78 -12.27 2.85 -12.66
C GLY A 78 -11.53 1.95 -11.68
N ALA A 79 -11.13 0.77 -12.15
CA ALA A 79 -10.36 -0.18 -11.35
C ALA A 79 -8.89 0.23 -11.28
N PHE A 80 -8.30 0.04 -10.12
CA PHE A 80 -6.88 0.26 -9.89
C PHE A 80 -6.29 -0.81 -8.97
N SER A 81 -4.97 -0.94 -9.03
CA SER A 81 -4.22 -1.81 -8.15
C SER A 81 -2.96 -1.15 -7.64
N VAL A 82 -2.55 -1.54 -6.43
CA VAL A 82 -1.28 -1.15 -5.82
C VAL A 82 -0.57 -2.41 -5.38
N SER A 83 0.67 -2.58 -5.82
CA SER A 83 1.50 -3.73 -5.50
C SER A 83 2.83 -3.29 -4.94
N ILE A 84 3.31 -4.00 -3.92
CA ILE A 84 4.63 -3.78 -3.33
C ILE A 84 5.39 -5.09 -3.48
N ALA A 85 6.53 -5.00 -4.16
CA ALA A 85 7.35 -6.16 -4.44
C ALA A 85 7.84 -6.83 -3.14
N PRO A 86 8.08 -8.16 -3.16
CA PRO A 86 8.73 -8.86 -2.06
C PRO A 86 9.97 -8.10 -1.58
N SER A 87 10.06 -7.87 -0.27
CA SER A 87 11.24 -7.28 0.35
C SER A 87 11.72 -8.26 1.39
N LYS A 88 13.02 -8.55 1.47
CA LYS A 88 13.57 -9.28 2.62
C LYS A 88 13.25 -8.47 3.87
N LEU A 89 12.26 -8.91 4.63
CA LEU A 89 11.89 -8.30 5.91
C LEU A 89 13.09 -8.50 6.82
N ALA A 90 13.91 -7.46 6.98
CA ALA A 90 15.00 -7.50 7.94
C ALA A 90 14.36 -7.50 9.34
N LEU A 91 14.41 -8.64 10.03
CA LEU A 91 14.11 -8.70 11.45
C LEU A 91 15.10 -7.77 12.15
N LYS A 92 14.66 -6.59 12.61
CA LYS A 92 15.45 -5.85 13.60
C LYS A 92 15.47 -6.69 14.87
N GLY A 93 16.67 -7.13 15.26
CA GLY A 93 16.91 -7.83 16.52
C GLY A 93 16.36 -7.01 17.68
N CYS A 94 15.80 -7.72 18.67
CA CYS A 94 15.19 -7.16 19.87
C CYS A 94 16.15 -6.26 20.66
#